data_AF-A0A662IRD1-F1
#
_entry.id   AF-A0A662IRD1-F1
#
_cell.length_a   1.000
_cell.length_b   1.000
_cell.length_c   1.000
_cell.angle_alpha   90.00
_cell.angle_beta   90.00
_cell.angle_gamma   90.00
#
_symmetry.space_group_name_H-M   'P 1'
#
loop_
_entity.id
_entity.type
_entity.pdbx_description
1 polymer ?
#
loop_
_entity_poly.entity_id
_entity_poly.type
_entity_poly.pdbx_seq_one_letter_code
_entity_poly.pdbx_strand_id
1 'polypeptide(L)'
;MKLVDGAILKLRIAVVHAREAGFSPFAGVNIDVKAIGGVATLGVPEELKEKVKDKPLMPPSPGLPKDGWEIVDIKEQEPAMEEVIIDTSKGKFLVRVVAEATMVARNLDYKSTLGEPIYWVSWVWKISWKPIQGVKHDGEY
;
A
#
# COMPACT_ATOMS: atom_id res chain seq x y z
N MET A 1 2.25 0.64 -10.58
CA MET A 1 2.32 -0.75 -11.06
C MET A 1 1.64 -0.83 -12.41
N LYS A 2 2.26 -1.55 -13.34
CA LYS A 2 1.73 -1.86 -14.66
C LYS A 2 1.23 -3.31 -14.64
N LEU A 3 0.03 -3.53 -15.14
CA LEU A 3 -0.58 -4.85 -15.22
C LEU A 3 -0.40 -5.44 -16.62
N VAL A 4 -0.53 -6.76 -16.73
CA VAL A 4 -0.42 -7.46 -18.03
C VAL A 4 -1.50 -7.07 -19.03
N ASP A 5 -2.65 -6.61 -18.55
CA ASP A 5 -3.76 -6.12 -19.38
C ASP A 5 -3.58 -4.68 -19.85
N GLY A 6 -2.45 -4.05 -19.54
CA GLY A 6 -2.12 -2.68 -19.96
C GLY A 6 -2.58 -1.58 -19.00
N ALA A 7 -3.34 -1.89 -17.95
CA ALA A 7 -3.71 -0.89 -16.94
C ALA A 7 -2.51 -0.47 -16.08
N ILE A 8 -2.57 0.77 -15.60
CA ILE A 8 -1.58 1.40 -14.73
C ILE A 8 -2.28 1.83 -13.45
N LEU A 9 -1.92 1.19 -12.34
CA LEU A 9 -2.42 1.52 -11.01
C LEU A 9 -1.32 2.20 -10.18
N LYS A 10 -1.71 3.03 -9.21
CA LYS A 10 -0.80 3.60 -8.21
C LYS A 10 -1.27 3.24 -6.82
N LEU A 11 -0.46 2.44 -6.12
CA LEU A 11 -0.53 2.31 -4.68
C LEU A 11 0.15 3.53 -4.04
N ARG A 12 -0.54 4.19 -3.11
CA ARG A 12 0.01 5.21 -2.22
C ARG A 12 -0.23 4.80 -0.78
N ILE A 13 0.69 5.19 0.08
CA ILE A 13 0.61 4.96 1.51
C ILE A 13 0.81 6.27 2.26
N ALA A 14 0.27 6.30 3.48
CA ALA A 14 0.48 7.37 4.45
C ALA A 14 0.80 6.75 5.82
N VAL A 15 1.85 7.21 6.50
CA VAL A 15 2.11 6.93 7.91
C VAL A 15 1.29 7.90 8.74
N VAL A 16 0.19 7.43 9.31
CA VAL A 16 -0.72 8.26 10.12
C VAL A 16 -0.12 8.53 11.49
N HIS A 17 0.56 7.54 12.07
CA HIS A 17 1.21 7.67 13.36
C HIS A 17 2.29 6.61 13.55
N ALA A 18 3.36 6.95 14.28
CA ALA A 18 4.36 6.02 14.76
C ALA A 18 4.81 6.44 16.15
N ARG A 19 4.94 5.48 17.09
CA ARG A 19 5.33 5.77 18.48
C ARG A 19 6.08 4.60 19.10
N GLU A 20 6.94 4.91 20.06
CA GLU A 20 7.54 3.89 20.92
C GLU A 20 6.46 3.07 21.66
N ALA A 21 6.65 1.75 21.68
CA ALA A 21 5.72 0.77 22.24
C ALA A 21 6.41 -0.25 23.15
N GLY A 22 7.62 0.05 23.62
CA GLY A 22 8.39 -0.78 24.55
C GLY A 22 9.75 -1.19 23.99
N PHE A 23 10.22 -2.37 24.39
CA PHE A 23 11.54 -2.87 24.03
C PHE A 23 11.51 -3.76 22.78
N SER A 24 12.51 -3.60 21.92
CA SER A 24 12.87 -4.58 20.88
C SER A 24 14.39 -4.74 20.84
N PRO A 25 14.93 -5.86 20.30
CA PRO A 25 16.36 -6.01 20.10
C PRO A 25 16.94 -5.03 19.06
N PHE A 26 16.10 -4.29 18.34
CA PHE A 26 16.51 -3.34 17.32
C PHE A 26 16.77 -1.96 17.94
N ALA A 27 17.97 -1.82 18.53
CA ALA A 27 18.43 -0.64 19.26
C ALA A 27 17.61 -0.29 20.53
N GLY A 28 17.02 -1.31 21.16
CA GLY A 28 16.36 -1.18 22.46
C GLY A 28 14.98 -0.55 22.45
N VAL A 29 14.40 -0.29 21.27
CA VAL A 29 13.09 0.36 21.11
C VAL A 29 12.24 -0.44 20.14
N ASN A 30 11.00 -0.73 20.54
CA ASN A 30 9.94 -1.21 19.67
C ASN A 30 9.08 -0.03 19.21
N ILE A 31 8.71 0.02 17.93
CA ILE A 31 7.90 1.11 17.38
C ILE A 31 6.61 0.53 16.81
N ASP A 32 5.48 0.98 17.34
CA ASP A 32 4.16 0.70 16.78
C ASP A 32 3.85 1.72 15.68
N VAL A 33 3.36 1.25 14.53
CA VAL A 33 3.18 2.06 13.33
C VAL A 33 1.78 1.86 12.76
N LYS A 34 1.04 2.96 12.65
CA LYS A 34 -0.25 3.01 11.99
C LYS A 34 -0.09 3.59 10.59
N ALA A 35 -0.13 2.72 9.59
CA ALA A 35 -0.12 3.09 8.18
C ALA A 35 -1.49 2.88 7.54
N ILE A 36 -1.80 3.69 6.52
CA ILE A 36 -2.95 3.50 5.63
C ILE A 36 -2.47 3.43 4.18
N GLY A 37 -3.23 2.74 3.34
CA GLY A 37 -2.94 2.58 1.92
C GLY A 37 -4.18 2.77 1.07
N GLY A 38 -3.98 3.23 -0.16
CA GLY A 38 -5.03 3.41 -1.15
C GLY A 38 -4.51 3.19 -2.56
N VAL A 39 -5.38 2.74 -3.45
CA VAL A 39 -5.05 2.49 -4.85
C VAL A 39 -5.92 3.36 -5.74
N ALA A 40 -5.28 3.94 -6.75
CA ALA A 40 -5.95 4.65 -7.84
C ALA A 40 -5.55 4.06 -9.18
N THR A 41 -6.49 4.05 -10.12
CA THR A 41 -6.25 3.90 -11.56
C THR A 41 -5.62 5.19 -12.08
N LEU A 42 -4.47 5.10 -12.75
CA LEU A 42 -3.83 6.23 -13.45
C LEU A 42 -4.02 6.16 -14.96
N GLY A 43 -4.21 4.96 -15.50
CA GLY A 43 -4.46 4.74 -16.90
C GLY A 43 -5.10 3.38 -17.11
N VAL A 44 -6.09 3.32 -17.98
CA VAL A 44 -6.77 2.09 -18.39
C VAL A 44 -6.86 2.11 -19.92
N PRO A 45 -6.50 1.01 -20.61
CA PRO A 45 -6.71 0.90 -22.05
C PRO A 45 -8.17 1.16 -22.45
N GLU A 46 -8.36 1.88 -23.55
CA GLU A 46 -9.69 2.30 -23.99
C GLU A 46 -10.62 1.10 -24.27
N GLU A 47 -10.06 0.01 -24.79
CA GLU A 47 -10.79 -1.26 -24.99
C GLU A 47 -11.41 -1.83 -23.70
N LEU A 48 -10.78 -1.61 -22.54
CA LEU A 48 -11.33 -2.05 -21.26
C LEU A 48 -12.40 -1.09 -20.74
N LYS A 49 -12.26 0.21 -21.00
CA LYS A 49 -13.30 1.21 -20.68
C LYS A 49 -14.56 0.96 -21.51
N GLU A 50 -14.40 0.70 -22.81
CA GLU A 50 -15.50 0.37 -23.71
C GLU A 50 -16.27 -0.89 -23.28
N LYS A 51 -15.57 -1.91 -22.76
CA LYS A 51 -16.22 -3.13 -22.22
C LYS A 51 -17.13 -2.85 -21.02
N VAL A 52 -16.84 -1.80 -20.25
CA VAL A 52 -17.58 -1.47 -19.03
C VAL A 52 -18.52 -0.27 -19.18
N LYS A 53 -18.56 0.40 -20.34
CA LYS A 53 -19.28 1.67 -20.50
C LYS A 53 -20.76 1.61 -20.12
N ASP A 54 -21.42 0.50 -20.43
CA ASP A 54 -22.85 0.27 -20.17
C ASP A 54 -23.09 -0.57 -18.91
N LYS A 55 -22.02 -0.94 -18.19
CA LYS A 55 -22.12 -1.73 -16.96
C LYS A 55 -22.62 -0.87 -15.79
N PRO A 56 -23.26 -1.49 -14.78
CA PRO A 56 -23.67 -0.79 -13.56
C PRO A 56 -22.46 -0.26 -12.78
N LEU A 57 -22.71 0.74 -11.94
CA LEU A 57 -21.72 1.18 -10.97
C LEU A 57 -21.45 0.08 -9.94
N MET A 58 -20.21 -0.01 -9.46
CA MET A 58 -19.88 -0.86 -8.33
C MET A 58 -20.77 -0.53 -7.13
N PRO A 59 -21.35 -1.53 -6.43
CA PRO A 59 -22.11 -1.28 -5.22
C PRO A 59 -21.27 -0.53 -4.18
N PRO A 60 -21.89 0.33 -3.35
CA PRO A 60 -21.16 1.04 -2.32
C PRO A 60 -20.59 0.07 -1.29
N SER A 61 -19.40 0.40 -0.78
CA SER A 61 -18.77 -0.32 0.34
C SER A 61 -19.75 -0.50 1.51
N PRO A 62 -19.79 -1.68 2.17
CA PRO A 62 -18.83 -2.79 2.05
C PRO A 62 -19.20 -3.85 0.99
N GLY A 63 -20.22 -3.62 0.16
CA GLY A 63 -20.69 -4.60 -0.81
C GLY A 63 -19.75 -4.74 -2.02
N LEU A 64 -18.83 -5.70 -1.98
CA LEU A 64 -18.13 -6.13 -3.20
C LEU A 64 -19.01 -7.12 -4.00
N PRO A 65 -19.04 -7.02 -5.34
CA PRO A 65 -19.60 -8.07 -6.18
C PRO A 65 -19.04 -9.45 -5.81
N LYS A 66 -19.88 -10.49 -5.84
CA LYS A 66 -19.46 -11.86 -5.50
C LYS A 66 -18.94 -12.64 -6.72
N ASP A 67 -19.05 -12.04 -7.90
CA ASP A 67 -18.80 -12.61 -9.22
C ASP A 67 -18.03 -11.62 -10.11
N GLY A 68 -17.65 -12.07 -11.30
CA GLY A 68 -17.00 -11.23 -12.34
C GLY A 68 -15.53 -10.88 -12.09
N TRP A 69 -14.89 -11.47 -11.07
CA TRP A 69 -13.48 -11.22 -10.74
C TRP A 69 -12.53 -12.13 -11.51
N GLU A 70 -11.52 -11.51 -12.12
CA GLU A 70 -10.42 -12.17 -12.83
C GLU A 70 -9.08 -11.74 -12.20
N ILE A 71 -8.19 -12.69 -11.93
CA ILE A 71 -6.82 -12.34 -11.49
C ILE A 71 -6.06 -11.74 -12.67
N VAL A 72 -5.36 -10.64 -12.40
CA VAL A 72 -4.50 -9.95 -13.38
C VAL A 72 -3.09 -9.88 -12.83
N ASP A 73 -2.14 -10.42 -13.58
CA ASP A 73 -0.74 -10.42 -13.16
C ASP A 73 -0.15 -9.01 -13.14
N ILE A 74 0.66 -8.75 -12.12
CA ILE A 74 1.46 -7.54 -12.02
C ILE A 74 2.68 -7.75 -12.92
N LYS A 75 2.75 -6.98 -14.02
CA LYS A 75 3.89 -7.03 -14.93
C LYS A 75 5.13 -6.37 -14.31
N GLU A 76 4.95 -5.16 -13.78
CA GLU A 76 6.02 -4.33 -13.22
C GLU A 76 5.46 -3.49 -12.06
N GLN A 77 6.23 -3.32 -10.98
CA GLN A 77 5.86 -2.40 -9.90
C GLN A 77 7.07 -1.77 -9.22
N GLU A 78 6.83 -0.58 -8.68
CA GLU A 78 7.67 0.04 -7.66
C GLU A 78 6.86 0.04 -6.35
N PRO A 79 7.45 -0.38 -5.22
CA PRO A 79 6.80 -0.30 -3.93
C PRO A 79 6.44 1.14 -3.56
N ALA A 80 5.32 1.32 -2.87
CA ALA A 80 5.01 2.58 -2.21
C ALA A 80 5.87 2.67 -0.94
N MET A 81 6.44 3.84 -0.66
CA MET A 81 7.33 4.04 0.48
C MET A 81 7.07 5.39 1.13
N GLU A 82 7.17 5.41 2.46
CA GLU A 82 7.22 6.63 3.23
C GLU A 82 8.14 6.47 4.43
N GLU A 83 8.76 7.58 4.83
CA GLU A 83 9.62 7.64 5.99
C GLU A 83 9.17 8.77 6.92
N VAL A 84 9.22 8.51 8.22
CA VAL A 84 8.94 9.49 9.26
C VAL A 84 10.00 9.43 10.34
N ILE A 85 10.30 10.58 10.94
CA ILE A 85 11.21 10.67 12.09
C ILE A 85 10.35 10.77 13.34
N ILE A 86 10.67 9.95 14.34
CA ILE A 86 10.02 10.03 15.66
C ILE A 86 11.05 10.20 16.77
N ASP A 87 10.62 10.83 17.86
CA ASP A 87 11.34 10.90 19.12
C ASP A 87 11.00 9.68 19.98
N THR A 88 12.03 9.09 20.61
CA THR A 88 11.93 7.92 21.51
C THR A 88 12.76 8.15 22.76
N SER A 89 12.62 7.27 23.76
CA SER A 89 13.44 7.25 24.97
C SER A 89 14.94 7.02 24.69
N LYS A 90 15.30 6.50 23.51
CA LYS A 90 16.68 6.27 23.04
C LYS A 90 17.14 7.25 21.95
N GLY A 91 16.42 8.36 21.78
CA GLY A 91 16.72 9.39 20.78
C GLY A 91 15.85 9.27 19.52
N LYS A 92 16.31 9.86 18.42
CA LYS A 92 15.52 9.94 17.16
C LYS A 92 15.68 8.70 16.30
N PHE A 93 14.56 8.18 15.81
CA PHE A 93 14.50 7.03 14.91
C PHE A 93 13.87 7.41 13.58
N LEU A 94 14.45 6.91 12.49
CA LEU A 94 13.85 6.92 11.16
C LEU A 94 13.04 5.64 11.00
N VAL A 95 11.72 5.79 10.89
CA VAL A 95 10.78 4.71 10.60
C VAL A 95 10.54 4.71 9.09
N ARG A 96 10.70 3.54 8.46
CA ARG A 96 10.44 3.34 7.04
C ARG A 96 9.32 2.34 6.86
N VAL A 97 8.26 2.74 6.16
CA VAL A 97 7.15 1.89 5.76
C VAL A 97 7.20 1.71 4.27
N VAL A 98 7.22 0.46 3.83
CA VAL A 98 7.13 0.07 2.42
C VAL A 98 5.89 -0.79 2.24
N ALA A 99 5.10 -0.51 1.21
CA ALA A 99 3.99 -1.36 0.79
C ALA A 99 4.20 -1.86 -0.64
N GLU A 100 4.00 -3.15 -0.83
CA GLU A 100 4.19 -3.83 -2.11
C GLU A 100 2.92 -4.60 -2.46
N ALA A 101 2.42 -4.38 -3.68
CA ALA A 101 1.25 -5.09 -4.15
C ALA A 101 1.58 -6.57 -4.37
N THR A 102 0.71 -7.45 -3.89
CA THR A 102 0.91 -8.90 -3.96
C THR A 102 -0.02 -9.56 -4.97
N MET A 103 -1.24 -9.04 -5.10
CA MET A 103 -2.26 -9.58 -6.00
C MET A 103 -3.14 -8.45 -6.52
N VAL A 104 -3.59 -8.60 -7.76
CA VAL A 104 -4.60 -7.73 -8.38
C VAL A 104 -5.70 -8.59 -8.97
N ALA A 105 -6.94 -8.21 -8.70
CA ALA A 105 -8.12 -8.74 -9.38
C ALA A 105 -8.83 -7.61 -10.12
N ARG A 106 -9.39 -7.90 -11.29
CA ARG A 106 -10.17 -6.96 -12.09
C ARG A 106 -11.59 -7.48 -12.23
N ASN A 107 -12.56 -6.57 -12.27
CA ASN A 107 -13.94 -6.86 -12.60
C ASN A 107 -14.41 -6.01 -13.78
N LEU A 108 -14.97 -6.68 -14.81
CA LEU A 108 -15.48 -6.08 -16.04
C LEU A 108 -17.03 -6.05 -16.11
N ASP A 109 -17.72 -6.56 -15.09
CA ASP A 109 -19.18 -6.51 -15.01
C ASP A 109 -19.70 -5.28 -14.27
N TYR A 110 -18.79 -4.51 -13.67
CA TYR A 110 -19.07 -3.25 -12.99
C TYR A 110 -18.08 -2.17 -13.44
N LYS A 111 -18.48 -0.92 -13.29
CA LYS A 111 -17.62 0.25 -13.54
C LYS A 111 -17.50 1.16 -12.32
N SER A 112 -16.40 1.90 -12.26
CA SER A 112 -16.19 2.97 -11.31
C SER A 112 -17.00 4.21 -11.68
N THR A 113 -17.07 5.19 -10.78
CA THR A 113 -17.66 6.50 -11.08
C THR A 113 -16.93 7.27 -12.19
N LEU A 114 -15.71 6.85 -12.54
CA LEU A 114 -14.91 7.38 -13.65
C LEU A 114 -15.09 6.59 -14.96
N GLY A 115 -15.99 5.60 -14.98
CA GLY A 115 -16.24 4.78 -16.17
C GLY A 115 -15.15 3.73 -16.45
N GLU A 116 -14.40 3.34 -15.42
CA GLU A 116 -13.28 2.40 -15.56
C GLU A 116 -13.64 1.03 -14.94
N PRO A 117 -13.00 -0.06 -15.39
CA PRO A 117 -13.06 -1.34 -14.70
C PRO A 117 -12.70 -1.22 -13.23
N ILE A 118 -13.25 -2.10 -12.41
CA ILE A 118 -12.89 -2.16 -11.00
C ILE A 118 -11.62 -2.98 -10.85
N TYR A 119 -10.62 -2.41 -10.19
CA TYR A 119 -9.44 -3.14 -9.75
C TYR A 119 -9.43 -3.24 -8.23
N TRP A 120 -9.21 -4.44 -7.73
CA TRP A 120 -8.98 -4.72 -6.32
C TRP A 120 -7.55 -5.18 -6.13
N VAL A 121 -6.85 -4.56 -5.17
CA VAL A 121 -5.43 -4.81 -4.96
C VAL A 121 -5.21 -5.23 -3.51
N SER A 122 -4.47 -6.31 -3.33
CA SER A 122 -3.91 -6.69 -2.03
C SER A 122 -2.45 -6.27 -1.97
N TRP A 123 -1.97 -5.90 -0.78
CA TRP A 123 -0.59 -5.52 -0.54
C TRP A 123 -0.13 -5.94 0.86
N VAL A 124 1.18 -6.02 1.03
CA VAL A 124 1.82 -6.31 2.32
C VAL A 124 2.60 -5.09 2.80
N TRP A 125 2.67 -4.94 4.13
CA TRP A 125 3.44 -3.90 4.80
C TRP A 125 4.80 -4.43 5.25
N LYS A 126 5.86 -3.70 4.93
CA LYS A 126 7.23 -3.93 5.41
C LYS A 126 7.63 -2.71 6.21
N ILE A 127 7.59 -2.83 7.53
CA ILE A 127 7.89 -1.76 8.47
C ILE A 127 9.24 -2.04 9.11
N SER A 128 10.11 -1.03 9.14
CA SER A 128 11.43 -1.11 9.75
C SER A 128 11.79 0.24 10.38
N TRP A 129 12.76 0.23 11.29
CA TRP A 129 13.28 1.46 11.88
C TRP A 129 14.77 1.36 12.21
N LYS A 130 15.42 2.51 12.29
CA LYS A 130 16.81 2.63 12.74
C LYS A 130 17.07 3.95 13.46
N PRO A 131 18.04 4.01 14.40
CA PRO A 131 18.50 5.27 14.97
C PRO A 131 19.06 6.20 13.88
N ILE A 132 18.84 7.52 14.02
CA ILE A 132 19.38 8.53 13.08
C ILE A 132 20.84 8.89 13.39
N GLN A 133 21.25 8.75 14.65
CA GLN A 133 22.64 8.87 15.07
C GLN A 133 23.04 7.61 15.84
N GLY A 134 24.28 7.15 15.65
CA GLY A 134 24.79 5.92 16.23
C GLY A 134 24.52 5.88 17.73
N VAL A 135 23.96 4.76 18.19
CA VAL A 135 23.76 4.48 19.62
C VAL A 135 25.12 4.66 20.30
N LYS A 136 25.27 5.69 21.15
CA LYS A 136 26.38 5.71 22.11
C LYS A 136 26.11 4.56 23.05
N HIS A 137 26.87 3.48 22.89
CA HIS A 137 26.95 2.43 23.88
C HIS A 137 27.72 2.97 25.07
N ASP A 138 27.01 3.66 25.96
CA ASP A 138 27.50 3.95 27.30
C ASP A 138 27.31 2.66 28.12
N GLY A 139 28.31 1.78 28.08
CA GLY A 139 28.28 0.51 28.80
C GLY A 139 29.49 -0.35 28.48
N GLU A 140 30.55 -0.13 29.25
CA GLU A 140 31.68 -1.04 29.43
C GLU A 140 31.16 -2.45 29.81
N TYR A 141 31.75 -3.49 29.21
CA TYR A 141 31.62 -4.87 29.67
C TYR A 141 32.72 -5.17 30.69
#